data_AF-A0A7K2VDK5-F1
#
_entry.id   AF-A0A7K2VDK5-F1
#
_cell.length_a   1.000
_cell.length_b   1.000
_cell.length_c   1.000
_cell.angle_alpha   90.00
_cell.angle_beta   90.00
_cell.angle_gamma   90.00
#
_symmetry.space_group_name_H-M   'P 1'
#
loop_
_entity.id
_entity.type
_entity.pdbx_description
1 polymer ?
#
loop_
_entity_poly.entity_id
_entity_poly.type
_entity_poly.pdbx_seq_one_letter_code
_entity_poly.pdbx_strand_id
1 'polypeptide(L)'
;MRWLVGWSSTAARALGAETAGATGYDGETLRPVGSHLLWGDPDPLWAVGDWRPDEVRVVHADAQNRIAVLGICGASDEELRRGLFTARGGALRHLTAWPGSYTAVVQAGRRITVCGDLAGARPVFHAPWEGGTAYATAALPLADLTEANLDFGHLAALLAAPEVPAALRDTTPYEGVR
;
A
#
# COMPACT_ATOMS: atom_id res chain seq x y z
N MET A 1 -3.99 6.28 14.26
CA MET A 1 -4.26 5.06 13.47
C MET A 1 -3.02 4.74 12.66
N ARG A 2 -2.66 3.46 12.53
CA ARG A 2 -1.47 2.98 11.81
C ARG A 2 -1.85 2.42 10.46
N TRP A 3 -1.29 2.98 9.40
CA TRP A 3 -1.51 2.51 8.03
C TRP A 3 -0.27 2.74 7.18
N LEU A 4 -0.25 2.12 6.01
CA LEU A 4 0.70 2.44 4.94
C LEU A 4 -0.03 3.06 3.77
N VAL A 5 0.72 3.79 2.96
CA VAL A 5 0.28 4.28 1.66
C VAL A 5 1.47 4.36 0.72
N GLY A 6 1.24 4.12 -0.55
CA GLY A 6 2.19 4.36 -1.60
C GLY A 6 1.49 4.41 -2.93
N TRP A 7 2.24 4.58 -4.00
CA TRP A 7 1.72 4.39 -5.35
C TRP A 7 2.79 3.82 -6.26
N SER A 8 2.34 3.22 -7.35
CA SER A 8 3.18 2.77 -8.46
C SER A 8 2.94 3.63 -9.68
N SER A 9 4.01 4.02 -10.36
CA SER A 9 4.00 4.74 -11.62
C SER A 9 4.11 3.77 -12.81
N THR A 10 3.23 3.89 -13.80
CA THR A 10 3.31 3.10 -15.04
C THR A 10 4.19 3.75 -16.10
N ALA A 11 4.30 5.08 -16.08
CA ALA A 11 5.09 5.84 -17.04
C ALA A 11 6.60 5.81 -16.73
N ALA A 12 7.42 5.80 -17.77
CA ALA A 12 8.82 6.20 -17.66
C ALA A 12 8.85 7.73 -17.55
N ARG A 13 8.69 8.29 -16.33
CA ARG A 13 9.03 9.71 -16.16
C ARG A 13 10.55 9.84 -16.36
N ALA A 14 10.95 10.77 -17.22
CA ALA A 14 12.35 11.13 -17.36
C ALA A 14 12.91 11.46 -15.97
N LEU A 15 14.17 11.09 -15.71
CA LEU A 15 14.93 11.37 -14.49
C LEU A 15 15.05 12.90 -14.28
N GLY A 16 13.96 13.55 -13.91
CA GLY A 16 13.95 14.84 -13.22
C GLY A 16 14.15 14.58 -11.73
N ALA A 17 14.61 15.61 -11.01
CA ALA A 17 15.02 15.55 -9.61
C ALA A 17 14.11 14.65 -8.75
N GLU A 18 14.74 13.78 -7.95
CA GLU A 18 14.10 12.93 -6.94
C GLU A 18 13.29 13.82 -5.97
N THR A 19 11.97 13.80 -6.12
CA THR A 19 11.03 14.50 -5.25
C THR A 19 10.14 13.42 -4.66
N ALA A 20 10.49 12.84 -3.52
CA ALA A 20 9.74 11.71 -2.95
C ALA A 20 8.25 12.07 -2.73
N GLY A 21 7.41 11.81 -3.73
CA GLY A 21 6.06 12.39 -3.86
C GLY A 21 5.68 12.72 -5.31
N ALA A 22 4.43 12.49 -5.70
CA ALA A 22 3.89 13.04 -6.94
C ALA A 22 3.81 14.57 -6.76
N THR A 23 4.11 15.33 -7.81
CA THR A 23 3.85 16.77 -7.77
C THR A 23 2.35 17.00 -7.88
N GLY A 24 1.75 17.67 -6.91
CA GLY A 24 0.36 18.13 -7.01
C GLY A 24 0.18 19.13 -8.16
N TYR A 25 -1.06 19.57 -8.40
CA TYR A 25 -1.39 20.51 -9.47
C TYR A 25 -0.53 21.80 -9.42
N ASP A 26 -0.11 22.23 -8.23
CA ASP A 26 0.72 23.42 -8.01
C ASP A 26 2.24 23.15 -7.98
N GLY A 27 2.67 21.92 -8.28
CA GLY A 27 4.08 21.52 -8.27
C GLY A 27 4.64 21.16 -6.90
N GLU A 28 3.82 21.18 -5.84
CA GLU A 28 4.23 20.76 -4.50
C GLU A 28 4.38 19.24 -4.39
N THR A 29 5.39 18.78 -3.65
CA THR A 29 5.59 17.35 -3.38
C THR A 29 4.50 16.81 -2.46
N LEU A 30 3.61 15.97 -2.98
CA LEU A 30 2.55 15.33 -2.20
C LEU A 30 3.13 14.27 -1.27
N ARG A 31 2.84 14.39 0.03
CA ARG A 31 3.16 13.37 1.02
C ARG A 31 2.05 13.28 2.08
N PRO A 32 1.82 12.11 2.67
CA PRO A 32 0.83 11.98 3.73
C PRO A 32 1.27 12.72 4.99
N VAL A 33 0.33 13.36 5.68
CA VAL A 33 0.60 14.04 6.96
C VAL A 33 0.97 13.02 8.04
N GLY A 34 1.99 13.33 8.84
CA GLY A 34 2.45 12.44 9.92
C GLY A 34 3.07 11.12 9.41
N SER A 35 3.59 11.14 8.18
CA SER A 35 4.23 10.00 7.56
C SER A 35 5.73 9.91 7.82
N HIS A 36 6.24 8.70 7.72
CA HIS A 36 7.65 8.37 7.59
C HIS A 36 7.87 7.68 6.24
N LEU A 37 8.81 8.19 5.44
CA LEU A 37 9.17 7.63 4.15
C LEU A 37 9.96 6.33 4.35
N LEU A 38 9.46 5.21 3.82
CA LEU A 38 10.16 3.91 3.83
C LEU A 38 11.10 3.79 2.63
N TRP A 39 10.64 4.24 1.46
CA TRP A 39 11.47 4.44 0.29
C TRP A 39 10.85 5.44 -0.67
N GLY A 40 11.69 6.13 -1.44
CA GLY A 40 11.29 7.19 -2.38
C GLY A 40 11.04 6.70 -3.80
N ASP A 41 11.12 7.66 -4.71
CA ASP A 41 10.78 7.59 -6.12
C ASP A 41 11.37 6.40 -6.90
N PRO A 42 10.75 6.03 -8.04
CA PRO A 42 9.53 6.61 -8.62
C PRO A 42 8.22 6.11 -7.97
N ASP A 43 8.34 5.08 -7.12
CA ASP A 43 7.20 4.38 -6.52
C ASP A 43 7.31 4.44 -4.98
N PRO A 44 7.04 5.61 -4.38
CA PRO A 44 7.28 5.84 -2.97
C PRO A 44 6.31 5.05 -2.07
N LEU A 45 6.80 4.73 -0.87
CA LEU A 45 6.05 4.06 0.18
C LEU A 45 6.26 4.80 1.51
N TRP A 46 5.17 5.02 2.22
CA TRP A 46 5.14 5.63 3.54
C TRP A 46 4.50 4.71 4.57
N ALA A 47 5.01 4.78 5.80
CA ALA A 47 4.31 4.38 7.00
C ALA A 47 3.69 5.62 7.66
N VAL A 48 2.43 5.55 8.07
CA VAL A 48 1.71 6.68 8.68
C VAL A 48 1.16 6.29 10.04
N GLY A 49 1.33 7.20 11.01
CA GLY A 49 0.93 7.00 12.40
C GLY A 49 2.07 6.54 13.30
N ASP A 50 1.71 6.07 14.49
CA ASP A 50 2.60 5.76 15.60
C ASP A 50 3.19 4.33 15.52
N TRP A 51 3.68 3.93 14.35
CA TRP A 51 4.34 2.64 14.17
C TRP A 51 5.53 2.49 15.12
N ARG A 52 5.66 1.34 15.77
CA ARG A 52 6.84 1.06 16.58
C ARG A 52 8.03 0.65 15.69
N PRO A 53 9.27 0.92 16.10
CA PRO A 53 10.45 0.55 15.32
C PRO A 53 10.55 -0.95 14.98
N ASP A 54 10.04 -1.81 15.85
CA ASP A 54 10.00 -3.27 15.66
C ASP A 54 8.85 -3.76 14.77
N GLU A 55 7.86 -2.90 14.50
CA GLU A 55 6.71 -3.20 13.65
C GLU A 55 6.91 -2.80 12.19
N VAL A 56 7.99 -2.09 11.84
CA VAL A 56 8.27 -1.68 10.46
C VAL A 56 9.68 -2.08 10.08
N ARG A 57 9.80 -2.99 9.13
CA ARG A 57 11.10 -3.50 8.66
C ARG A 57 11.19 -3.37 7.17
N VAL A 58 12.27 -2.75 6.70
CA VAL A 58 12.57 -2.58 5.29
C VAL A 58 13.88 -3.27 4.97
N VAL A 59 13.84 -4.19 4.01
CA VAL A 59 15.01 -4.92 3.53
C VAL A 59 15.21 -4.61 2.07
N HIS A 60 16.42 -4.15 1.74
CA HIS A 60 16.86 -3.88 0.38
C HIS A 60 17.76 -5.03 -0.09
N ALA A 61 17.45 -5.60 -1.25
CA ALA A 61 18.34 -6.53 -1.95
C ALA A 61 19.25 -5.77 -2.93
N ASP A 62 18.69 -4.80 -3.64
CA ASP A 62 19.38 -3.90 -4.55
C ASP A 62 18.58 -2.60 -4.73
N ALA A 63 18.99 -1.72 -5.65
CA ALA A 63 18.37 -0.43 -5.88
C ALA A 63 16.88 -0.50 -6.31
N GLN A 64 16.46 -1.62 -6.91
CA GLN A 64 15.12 -1.79 -7.48
C GLN A 64 14.34 -2.93 -6.85
N ASN A 65 14.92 -3.61 -5.85
CA ASN A 65 14.31 -4.78 -5.21
C ASN A 65 14.37 -4.60 -3.70
N ARG A 66 13.19 -4.38 -3.12
CA ARG A 66 13.02 -4.08 -1.70
C ARG A 66 11.70 -4.64 -1.19
N ILE A 67 11.68 -4.97 0.09
CA ILE A 67 10.49 -5.45 0.80
C ILE A 67 10.33 -4.64 2.08
N ALA A 68 9.12 -4.14 2.32
CA ALA A 68 8.70 -3.60 3.60
C ALA A 68 7.70 -4.56 4.22
N VAL A 69 7.86 -4.84 5.51
CA VAL A 69 6.88 -5.57 6.31
C VAL A 69 6.43 -4.66 7.44
N LEU A 70 5.11 -4.50 7.55
CA LEU A 70 4.48 -3.65 8.54
C LEU A 70 3.54 -4.49 9.42
N GLY A 71 3.78 -4.50 10.72
CA GLY A 71 3.10 -5.33 11.72
C GLY A 71 4.05 -6.34 12.36
N ILE A 72 3.48 -7.30 13.08
CA ILE A 72 4.25 -8.34 13.78
C ILE A 72 4.54 -9.44 12.77
N CYS A 73 5.81 -9.61 12.39
CA CYS A 73 6.27 -10.65 11.47
C CYS A 73 7.45 -11.40 12.06
N GLY A 74 7.33 -12.73 12.17
CA GLY A 74 8.36 -13.59 12.73
C GLY A 74 9.49 -13.97 11.77
N ALA A 75 9.51 -13.43 10.55
CA ALA A 75 10.59 -13.67 9.59
C ALA A 75 11.85 -12.90 9.98
N SER A 76 13.02 -13.52 9.91
CA SER A 76 14.32 -12.83 9.94
C SER A 76 14.55 -11.99 8.68
N ASP A 77 15.50 -11.04 8.72
CA ASP A 77 15.85 -10.24 7.53
C ASP A 77 16.31 -11.13 6.36
N GLU A 78 16.98 -12.24 6.65
CA GLU A 78 17.40 -13.20 5.64
C GLU A 78 16.20 -13.92 5.00
N GLU A 79 15.20 -14.28 5.79
CA GLU A 79 13.95 -14.82 5.26
C GLU A 79 13.17 -13.80 4.43
N LEU A 80 13.18 -12.52 4.83
CA LEU A 80 12.62 -11.44 4.02
C LEU A 80 13.35 -11.29 2.68
N ARG A 81 14.69 -11.33 2.68
CA ARG A 81 15.50 -11.32 1.43
C ARG A 81 15.14 -12.50 0.53
N ARG A 82 15.09 -13.73 1.08
CA ARG A 82 14.69 -14.92 0.32
C ARG A 82 13.26 -14.81 -0.22
N GLY A 83 12.34 -14.30 0.58
CA GLY A 83 10.96 -14.05 0.19
C GLY A 83 10.87 -13.05 -0.96
N LEU A 84 11.62 -11.95 -0.89
CA LEU A 84 11.74 -10.95 -1.96
C LEU A 84 12.24 -11.59 -3.27
N PHE A 85 13.32 -12.37 -3.26
CA PHE A 85 13.81 -13.04 -4.46
C PHE A 85 12.81 -14.06 -5.03
N THR A 86 12.11 -14.77 -4.16
CA THR A 86 11.08 -15.74 -4.56
C THR A 86 9.86 -15.03 -5.19
N ALA A 87 9.43 -13.90 -4.61
CA ALA A 87 8.34 -13.08 -5.12
C ALA A 87 8.67 -12.43 -6.47
N ARG A 88 9.94 -12.05 -6.72
CA ARG A 88 10.41 -11.59 -8.05
C ARG A 88 10.11 -12.62 -9.15
N GLY A 89 10.21 -13.90 -8.83
CA GLY A 89 9.84 -15.02 -9.73
C GLY A 89 8.33 -15.30 -9.84
N GLY A 90 7.48 -14.50 -9.20
CA GLY A 90 6.02 -14.65 -9.21
C GLY A 90 5.45 -15.56 -8.11
N ALA A 91 6.29 -16.14 -7.25
CA ALA A 91 5.83 -17.02 -6.18
C ALA A 91 5.40 -16.22 -4.93
N LEU A 92 4.34 -15.41 -5.08
CA LEU A 92 3.89 -14.45 -4.07
C LEU A 92 3.39 -15.08 -2.76
N ARG A 93 2.92 -16.33 -2.80
CA ARG A 93 2.46 -17.09 -1.61
C ARG A 93 3.50 -17.19 -0.49
N HIS A 94 4.78 -17.03 -0.81
CA HIS A 94 5.84 -17.07 0.20
C HIS A 94 5.87 -15.82 1.08
N LEU A 95 5.28 -14.71 0.61
CA LEU A 95 5.18 -13.45 1.36
C LEU A 95 4.18 -13.53 2.52
N THR A 96 3.35 -14.56 2.57
CA THR A 96 2.33 -14.74 3.62
C THR A 96 2.59 -15.97 4.49
N ALA A 97 3.73 -16.66 4.30
CA ALA A 97 4.04 -17.91 4.98
C ALA A 97 4.70 -17.72 6.37
N TRP A 98 5.07 -16.49 6.73
CA TRP A 98 5.70 -16.20 8.02
C TRP A 98 4.65 -16.07 9.13
N PRO A 99 4.96 -16.48 10.37
CA PRO A 99 4.04 -16.30 11.49
C PRO A 99 3.87 -14.81 11.82
N GLY A 100 2.63 -14.40 12.09
CA GLY A 100 2.30 -13.06 12.58
C GLY A 100 1.11 -12.40 11.88
N SER A 101 0.90 -11.13 12.17
CA SER A 101 -0.10 -10.26 11.54
C SER A 101 0.62 -9.05 10.94
N TYR A 102 0.82 -9.09 9.64
CA TYR A 102 1.60 -8.10 8.91
C TYR A 102 1.06 -7.89 7.50
N THR A 103 1.39 -6.74 6.93
CA THR A 103 1.27 -6.45 5.50
C THR A 103 2.68 -6.47 4.90
N ALA A 104 2.87 -7.17 3.80
CA ALA A 104 4.12 -7.16 3.04
C ALA A 104 3.96 -6.33 1.77
N VAL A 105 4.81 -5.33 1.58
CA VAL A 105 4.93 -4.56 0.33
C VAL A 105 6.25 -4.94 -0.33
N VAL A 106 6.18 -5.49 -1.54
CA VAL A 106 7.35 -5.86 -2.33
C VAL A 106 7.43 -4.98 -3.55
N GLN A 107 8.57 -4.35 -3.75
CA GLN A 107 8.95 -3.80 -5.05
C GLN A 107 9.97 -4.72 -5.70
N ALA A 108 9.61 -5.22 -6.88
CA ALA A 108 10.42 -6.08 -7.73
C ALA A 108 10.59 -5.40 -9.10
N GLY A 109 11.64 -4.60 -9.25
CA GLY A 109 11.78 -3.71 -10.41
C GLY A 109 10.67 -2.66 -10.41
N ARG A 110 9.83 -2.69 -11.45
CA ARG A 110 8.66 -1.79 -11.60
C ARG A 110 7.37 -2.36 -11.00
N ARG A 111 7.38 -3.62 -10.55
CA ARG A 111 6.19 -4.27 -10.01
C ARG A 111 6.13 -4.01 -8.51
N ILE A 112 5.01 -3.44 -8.07
CA ILE A 112 4.64 -3.43 -6.66
C ILE A 112 3.65 -4.55 -6.39
N THR A 113 3.84 -5.27 -5.29
CA THR A 113 2.89 -6.24 -4.77
C THR A 113 2.64 -5.94 -3.30
N VAL A 114 1.37 -5.82 -2.94
CA VAL A 114 0.96 -5.63 -1.54
C VAL A 114 0.17 -6.88 -1.14
N CYS A 115 0.66 -7.58 -0.12
CA CYS A 115 0.00 -8.73 0.47
C CYS A 115 -0.46 -8.35 1.87
N GLY A 116 -1.78 -8.33 2.09
CA GLY A 116 -2.36 -8.26 3.43
C GLY A 116 -2.11 -9.56 4.21
N ASP A 117 -2.56 -9.60 5.46
CA ASP A 117 -2.45 -10.81 6.28
C ASP A 117 -3.42 -11.91 5.80
N LEU A 118 -3.08 -13.16 6.11
CA LEU A 118 -3.88 -14.33 5.71
C LEU A 118 -5.29 -14.37 6.33
N ALA A 119 -5.50 -13.70 7.47
CA ALA A 119 -6.81 -13.67 8.11
C ALA A 119 -7.72 -12.60 7.49
N GLY A 120 -7.23 -11.80 6.54
CA GLY A 120 -7.97 -10.70 5.94
C GLY A 120 -8.25 -9.56 6.92
N ALA A 121 -7.55 -9.51 8.06
CA ALA A 121 -7.78 -8.50 9.09
C ALA A 121 -7.24 -7.11 8.70
N ARG A 122 -6.29 -7.06 7.76
CA ARG A 122 -5.65 -5.85 7.23
C ARG A 122 -6.01 -5.71 5.75
N PRO A 123 -7.11 -5.00 5.44
CA PRO A 123 -7.49 -4.75 4.06
C PRO A 123 -6.43 -3.91 3.34
N VAL A 124 -6.37 -4.09 2.02
CA VAL A 124 -5.57 -3.27 1.12
C VAL A 124 -6.53 -2.64 0.13
N PHE A 125 -6.54 -1.33 0.10
CA PHE A 125 -7.34 -0.53 -0.80
C PHE A 125 -6.46 0.01 -1.93
N HIS A 126 -7.07 0.31 -3.06
CA HIS A 126 -6.43 0.92 -4.21
C HIS A 126 -7.35 1.88 -4.95
N ALA A 127 -6.72 2.82 -5.66
CA ALA A 127 -7.37 3.76 -6.55
C ALA A 127 -6.42 4.13 -7.72
N PRO A 128 -6.96 4.46 -8.92
CA PRO A 128 -6.16 5.03 -9.99
C PRO A 128 -5.49 6.34 -9.56
N TRP A 129 -4.20 6.52 -9.85
CA TRP A 129 -3.46 7.73 -9.48
C TRP A 129 -2.27 7.98 -10.42
N GLU A 130 -2.13 9.19 -10.97
CA GLU A 130 -0.99 9.62 -11.82
C GLU A 130 -0.60 8.59 -12.92
N GLY A 131 -1.61 8.03 -13.60
CA GLY A 131 -1.44 7.01 -14.64
C GLY A 131 -1.10 5.61 -14.12
N GLY A 132 -0.89 5.43 -12.83
CA GLY A 132 -0.70 4.14 -12.17
C GLY A 132 -1.74 3.89 -11.09
N THR A 133 -1.27 3.46 -9.92
CA THR A 133 -2.16 2.99 -8.83
C THR A 133 -1.63 3.45 -7.49
N ALA A 134 -2.45 4.19 -6.74
CA ALA A 134 -2.23 4.41 -5.32
C ALA A 134 -2.84 3.26 -4.52
N TYR A 135 -2.20 2.90 -3.43
CA TYR A 135 -2.62 1.83 -2.54
C TYR A 135 -2.40 2.21 -1.08
N ALA A 136 -3.25 1.72 -0.20
CA ALA A 136 -3.15 1.98 1.23
C ALA A 136 -3.82 0.88 2.06
N THR A 137 -3.49 0.78 3.34
CA THR A 137 -4.24 -0.10 4.28
C THR A 137 -5.39 0.63 4.99
N ALA A 138 -5.78 1.79 4.48
CA ALA A 138 -6.96 2.55 4.87
C ALA A 138 -7.54 3.23 3.61
N ALA A 139 -8.87 3.25 3.47
CA ALA A 139 -9.51 3.81 2.28
C ALA A 139 -9.49 5.36 2.27
N LEU A 140 -9.68 5.99 3.44
CA LEU A 140 -9.80 7.44 3.56
C LEU A 140 -8.61 8.23 2.97
N PRO A 141 -7.34 7.84 3.18
CA PRO A 141 -6.21 8.52 2.53
C PRO A 141 -6.24 8.47 1.00
N LEU A 142 -6.79 7.41 0.41
CA LEU A 142 -6.95 7.32 -1.04
C LEU A 142 -8.10 8.21 -1.52
N ALA A 143 -9.20 8.24 -0.76
CA ALA A 143 -10.32 9.13 -1.05
C ALA A 143 -9.92 10.61 -0.98
N ASP A 144 -9.09 10.98 0.01
CA ASP A 144 -8.52 12.32 0.13
C ASP A 144 -7.57 12.62 -1.04
N LEU A 145 -6.68 11.69 -1.38
CA LEU A 145 -5.74 11.82 -2.50
C LEU A 145 -6.45 12.02 -3.85
N THR A 146 -7.54 11.30 -4.09
CA THR A 146 -8.28 11.34 -5.37
C THR A 146 -9.48 12.29 -5.34
N GLU A 147 -9.69 13.02 -4.25
CA GLU A 147 -10.88 13.87 -4.02
C GLU A 147 -12.21 13.11 -4.29
N ALA A 148 -12.29 11.86 -3.82
CA ALA A 148 -13.42 10.99 -4.11
C ALA A 148 -14.72 11.45 -3.42
N ASN A 149 -15.83 11.37 -4.15
CA ASN A 149 -17.17 11.54 -3.57
C ASN A 149 -17.59 10.31 -2.75
N LEU A 150 -18.66 10.45 -1.97
CA LEU A 150 -19.28 9.33 -1.26
C LEU A 150 -20.07 8.45 -2.22
N ASP A 151 -19.90 7.13 -2.11
CA ASP A 151 -20.77 6.15 -2.77
C ASP A 151 -22.06 5.99 -1.95
N PHE A 152 -23.10 6.73 -2.33
CA PHE A 152 -24.41 6.64 -1.67
C PHE A 152 -25.04 5.25 -1.80
N GLY A 153 -24.73 4.49 -2.85
CA GLY A 153 -25.21 3.12 -3.02
C GLY A 153 -24.61 2.19 -1.99
N HIS A 154 -23.29 2.28 -1.75
CA HIS A 154 -22.61 1.58 -0.67
C HIS A 154 -23.21 1.92 0.70
N LEU A 155 -23.39 3.21 0.99
CA LEU A 155 -23.95 3.66 2.27
C LEU A 155 -25.40 3.21 2.47
N ALA A 156 -26.23 3.32 1.42
CA ALA A 156 -27.61 2.85 1.47
C ALA A 156 -27.68 1.33 1.69
N ALA A 157 -26.81 0.54 1.05
CA ALA A 157 -26.74 -0.89 1.25
C ALA A 157 -26.31 -1.25 2.69
N LEU A 158 -25.31 -0.55 3.24
CA LEU A 158 -24.86 -0.73 4.62
C LEU A 158 -25.99 -0.44 5.63
N LEU A 159 -26.79 0.60 5.38
CA LEU A 159 -27.93 0.96 6.23
C LEU A 159 -29.11 -0.02 6.07
N ALA A 160 -29.40 -0.46 4.85
CA ALA A 160 -30.54 -1.32 4.56
C ALA A 160 -30.31 -2.79 4.94
N ALA A 161 -29.05 -3.26 4.87
CA ALA A 161 -28.70 -4.66 5.08
C ALA A 161 -27.31 -4.83 5.77
N PRO A 162 -27.14 -4.33 7.01
CA PRO A 162 -25.84 -4.33 7.70
C PRO A 162 -25.25 -5.72 7.95
N GLU A 163 -26.11 -6.76 8.06
CA GLU A 163 -25.69 -8.15 8.27
C GLU A 163 -25.42 -8.91 6.97
N VAL A 164 -25.46 -8.24 5.81
CA VAL A 164 -25.25 -8.87 4.48
C VAL A 164 -24.01 -8.28 3.81
N PRO A 165 -22.78 -8.70 4.19
CA PRO A 165 -21.54 -8.18 3.59
C PRO A 165 -21.49 -8.29 2.06
N ALA A 166 -22.12 -9.34 1.50
CA ALA A 166 -22.20 -9.54 0.05
C ALA A 166 -22.92 -8.40 -0.70
N ALA A 167 -23.75 -7.59 0.00
CA ALA A 167 -24.39 -6.42 -0.58
C ALA A 167 -23.39 -5.30 -0.91
N LEU A 168 -22.26 -5.23 -0.19
CA LEU A 168 -21.21 -4.22 -0.39
C LEU A 168 -20.18 -4.62 -1.45
N ARG A 169 -20.12 -5.91 -1.81
CA ARG A 169 -19.12 -6.43 -2.77
C ARG A 169 -17.69 -6.03 -2.35
N ASP A 170 -16.89 -5.55 -3.29
CA ASP A 170 -15.53 -5.04 -3.14
C ASP A 170 -15.49 -3.51 -3.10
N THR A 171 -16.59 -2.84 -2.73
CA THR A 171 -16.64 -1.36 -2.68
C THR A 171 -16.32 -0.80 -1.30
N THR A 172 -15.94 0.47 -1.29
CA THR A 172 -15.80 1.27 -0.07
C THR A 172 -16.87 2.37 -0.06
N PRO A 173 -17.01 3.14 1.04
CA PRO A 173 -17.84 4.34 1.05
C PRO A 173 -17.42 5.44 0.08
N TYR A 174 -16.30 5.31 -0.63
CA TYR A 174 -15.73 6.34 -1.51
C TYR A 174 -15.70 5.84 -2.95
N GLU A 175 -16.22 6.66 -3.87
CA GLU A 175 -16.24 6.33 -5.29
C GLU A 175 -14.81 6.13 -5.83
N GLY A 176 -14.59 5.07 -6.60
CA GLY A 176 -13.29 4.78 -7.21
C GLY A 176 -12.23 4.18 -6.29
N VAL A 177 -12.48 4.09 -4.98
CA VAL A 177 -11.62 3.38 -4.02
C VAL A 177 -12.18 1.98 -3.76
N ARG A 178 -11.35 0.96 -3.94
CA ARG A 178 -11.68 -0.47 -3.79
C ARG A 178 -10.72 -1.17 -2.87
#